data_AF-A0A2R8AZ85-F1
#
_entry.id   AF-A0A2R8AZ85-F1
#
_cell.length_a   1.000
_cell.length_b   1.000
_cell.length_c   1.000
_cell.angle_alpha   90.00
_cell.angle_beta   90.00
_cell.angle_gamma   90.00
#
_symmetry.space_group_name_H-M   'P 1'
#
loop_
_entity.id
_entity.type
_entity.pdbx_description
1 polymer ?
#
loop_
_entity_poly.entity_id
_entity_poly.type
_entity_poly.pdbx_seq_one_letter_code
_entity_poly.pdbx_strand_id
1 'polypeptide(L)'
;MAQKTFREALLARLADDKIKLPEVARGSGVSLPQLRKLVARDAATTNVEDAARIAAFFGVTLDQFLGNPELSGPIEIMRLYTSLPPHLRVRMQAYAEGLLEAQEATQEQPATTYE
;
A
#
# COMPACT_ATOMS: atom_id res chain seq x y z
N MET A 1 14.18 0.81 -5.63
CA MET A 1 13.77 1.11 -4.23
C MET A 1 13.90 -0.20 -3.44
N ALA A 2 14.64 -0.22 -2.32
CA ALA A 2 14.78 -1.45 -1.53
C ALA A 2 13.48 -1.72 -0.74
N GLN A 3 13.02 -2.97 -0.71
CA GLN A 3 11.88 -3.39 0.10
C GLN A 3 12.22 -3.16 1.58
N LYS A 4 11.41 -2.39 2.30
CA LYS A 4 11.59 -2.21 3.75
C LYS A 4 11.37 -3.55 4.44
N THR A 5 12.22 -3.87 5.40
CA THR A 5 11.98 -5.02 6.27
C THR A 5 10.78 -4.76 7.17
N PHE A 6 10.10 -5.82 7.63
CA PHE A 6 8.95 -5.69 8.53
C PHE A 6 9.28 -4.90 9.80
N ARG A 7 10.51 -5.07 10.32
CA ARG A 7 11.01 -4.30 11.47
C ARG A 7 11.08 -2.81 11.18
N GLU A 8 11.63 -2.42 10.04
CA GLU A 8 11.74 -1.01 9.64
C GLU A 8 10.37 -0.38 9.45
N ALA A 9 9.44 -1.11 8.82
CA ALA A 9 8.05 -0.68 8.67
C ALA A 9 7.38 -0.47 10.04
N LEU A 10 7.56 -1.41 10.98
CA LEU A 10 7.01 -1.30 12.33
C LEU A 10 7.62 -0.12 13.11
N LEU A 11 8.93 0.07 13.05
CA LEU A 11 9.60 1.19 13.71
C LEU A 11 9.15 2.54 13.15
N ALA A 12 9.02 2.64 11.82
CA ALA A 12 8.49 3.83 11.17
C ALA A 12 7.07 4.15 11.66
N ARG A 13 6.17 3.15 11.72
CA ARG A 13 4.80 3.39 12.21
C ARG A 13 4.69 3.73 13.68
N LEU A 14 5.52 3.14 14.53
CA LEU A 14 5.58 3.54 15.94
C LEU A 14 6.02 5.01 16.10
N ALA A 15 6.93 5.48 15.24
CA ALA A 15 7.39 6.87 15.24
C ALA A 15 6.34 7.83 14.66
N ASP A 16 5.74 7.49 13.52
CA ASP A 16 4.76 8.33 12.81
C ASP A 16 3.46 8.49 13.62
N ASP A 17 2.91 7.38 14.08
CA ASP A 17 1.60 7.37 14.74
C ASP A 17 1.72 7.67 16.26
N LYS A 18 2.96 7.80 16.76
CA LYS A 18 3.30 8.02 18.19
C LYS A 18 2.71 6.97 19.15
N ILE A 19 2.48 5.77 18.63
CA ILE A 19 1.92 4.63 19.37
C ILE A 19 3.04 3.86 20.06
N LYS A 20 2.77 3.35 21.27
CA LYS A 20 3.75 2.53 22.01
C LYS A 20 3.61 1.05 21.65
N LEU A 21 4.72 0.32 21.64
CA LEU A 21 4.75 -1.14 21.38
C LEU A 21 3.74 -1.98 22.19
N PRO A 22 3.46 -1.68 23.49
CA PRO A 22 2.43 -2.37 24.26
C PRO A 22 0.99 -2.14 23.78
N GLU A 23 0.72 -1.03 23.11
CA GLU A 23 -0.60 -0.77 22.50
C GLU A 23 -0.77 -1.61 21.25
N VAL A 24 0.26 -1.69 20.40
CA VAL A 24 0.29 -2.60 19.25
C VAL A 24 0.10 -4.04 19.70
N ALA A 25 0.76 -4.47 20.78
CA ALA A 25 0.59 -5.82 21.33
C ALA A 25 -0.87 -6.12 21.72
N ARG A 26 -1.50 -5.18 22.43
CA ARG A 26 -2.91 -5.30 22.85
C ARG A 26 -3.87 -5.30 21.68
N GLY A 27 -3.64 -4.46 20.68
CA GLY A 27 -4.55 -4.33 19.54
C GLY A 27 -4.35 -5.39 18.45
N SER A 28 -3.15 -5.91 18.27
CA SER A 28 -2.85 -6.99 17.29
C SER A 28 -3.07 -8.39 17.86
N GLY A 29 -3.10 -8.54 19.19
CA GLY A 29 -3.14 -9.85 19.85
C GLY A 29 -1.81 -10.61 19.81
N VAL A 30 -0.74 -10.01 19.27
CA VAL A 30 0.62 -10.57 19.29
C VAL A 30 1.27 -10.27 20.63
N SER A 31 1.99 -11.24 21.19
CA SER A 31 2.57 -11.07 22.52
C SER A 31 3.64 -9.97 22.55
N LEU A 32 3.60 -9.12 23.58
CA LEU A 32 4.60 -8.06 23.77
C LEU A 32 6.05 -8.58 23.81
N PRO A 33 6.36 -9.75 24.40
CA PRO A 33 7.71 -10.33 24.32
C PRO A 33 8.14 -10.65 22.89
N GLN A 34 7.24 -11.16 22.03
CA GLN A 34 7.55 -11.39 20.61
C GLN A 34 7.82 -10.09 19.87
N LEU A 35 6.97 -9.07 20.06
CA LEU A 35 7.19 -7.75 19.46
C LEU A 35 8.51 -7.10 19.91
N ARG A 36 8.85 -7.22 21.20
CA ARG A 36 10.15 -6.74 21.70
C ARG A 36 11.32 -7.46 21.04
N LYS A 37 11.25 -8.78 20.88
CA LYS A 37 12.29 -9.55 20.18
C LYS A 37 12.43 -9.12 18.71
N LEU A 38 11.29 -8.89 18.05
CA LEU A 38 11.23 -8.44 16.66
C LEU A 38 11.89 -7.06 16.45
N VAL A 39 11.68 -6.13 17.39
CA VAL A 39 12.29 -4.80 17.32
C VAL A 39 13.77 -4.82 17.73
N ALA A 40 14.16 -5.68 18.67
CA ALA A 40 15.50 -5.70 19.25
C ALA A 40 16.58 -6.31 18.34
N ARG A 41 16.23 -7.24 17.45
CA ARG A 41 17.19 -7.94 16.58
C ARG A 41 17.12 -7.38 15.16
N ASP A 42 18.25 -6.91 14.64
CA ASP A 42 18.37 -6.62 13.21
C ASP A 42 18.13 -7.92 12.41
N ALA A 43 17.33 -7.81 11.35
CA ALA A 43 16.84 -8.94 10.53
C ALA A 43 15.91 -9.96 11.24
N ALA A 44 15.27 -9.61 12.36
CA ALA A 44 14.23 -10.46 12.92
C ALA A 44 13.04 -10.61 11.96
N THR A 45 12.65 -11.85 11.71
CA THR A 45 11.46 -12.21 10.95
C THR A 45 10.36 -12.67 11.91
N THR A 46 9.12 -12.51 11.47
CA THR A 46 7.95 -13.08 12.13
C THR A 46 7.17 -13.91 11.12
N ASN A 47 6.27 -14.75 11.61
CA ASN A 47 5.35 -15.47 10.73
C ASN A 47 4.37 -14.49 10.06
N VAL A 48 3.79 -14.92 8.94
CA VAL A 48 2.89 -14.10 8.13
C VAL A 48 1.60 -13.74 8.89
N GLU A 49 1.08 -14.63 9.73
CA GLU A 49 -0.14 -14.39 10.53
C GLU A 49 0.04 -13.25 11.55
N ASP A 50 1.15 -13.25 12.29
CA ASP A 50 1.48 -12.20 13.24
C ASP A 50 1.76 -10.88 12.51
N ALA A 51 2.47 -10.93 11.38
CA ALA A 51 2.71 -9.77 10.55
C ALA A 51 1.39 -9.14 10.06
N ALA A 52 0.46 -9.96 9.58
CA ALA A 52 -0.85 -9.52 9.12
C ALA A 52 -1.71 -8.94 10.25
N ARG A 53 -1.69 -9.55 11.44
CA ARG A 53 -2.38 -9.03 12.63
C ARG A 53 -1.85 -7.66 13.07
N ILE A 54 -0.53 -7.48 13.02
CA ILE A 54 0.10 -6.20 13.33
C ILE A 54 -0.26 -5.15 12.26
N ALA A 55 -0.22 -5.50 10.97
CA ALA A 55 -0.63 -4.59 9.90
C ALA A 55 -2.12 -4.18 10.04
N ALA A 56 -2.99 -5.14 10.36
CA ALA A 56 -4.41 -4.90 10.56
C ALA A 56 -4.70 -3.96 11.73
N PHE A 57 -3.87 -3.95 12.78
CA PHE A 57 -3.96 -2.98 13.87
C PHE A 57 -3.77 -1.53 13.36
N PHE A 58 -2.90 -1.32 12.36
CA PHE A 58 -2.72 -0.02 11.70
C PHE A 58 -3.76 0.25 10.60
N GLY A 59 -4.75 -0.64 10.41
CA GLY A 59 -5.80 -0.49 9.41
C GLY A 59 -5.34 -0.73 7.96
N VAL A 60 -4.19 -1.38 7.76
CA VAL A 60 -3.61 -1.64 6.44
C VAL A 60 -3.39 -3.15 6.22
N THR A 61 -3.24 -3.57 4.96
CA THR A 61 -2.83 -4.94 4.63
C THR A 61 -1.33 -5.13 4.86
N LEU A 62 -0.88 -6.39 4.94
CA LEU A 62 0.55 -6.69 5.10
C LEU A 62 1.40 -6.13 3.95
N ASP A 63 0.91 -6.22 2.71
CA ASP A 63 1.61 -5.68 1.54
C ASP A 63 1.74 -4.16 1.60
N GLN A 64 0.67 -3.47 2.01
CA GLN A 64 0.70 -2.03 2.23
C GLN A 64 1.66 -1.66 3.37
N PHE A 65 1.66 -2.46 4.43
CA PHE A 65 2.53 -2.27 5.59
C PHE A 65 4.02 -2.38 5.23
N LEU A 66 4.39 -3.33 4.38
CA LEU A 66 5.75 -3.50 3.87
C LEU A 66 6.16 -2.47 2.81
N GLY A 67 5.26 -1.52 2.49
CA GLY A 67 5.49 -0.48 1.52
C GLY A 67 5.61 -1.02 0.09
N ASN A 68 4.90 -2.10 -0.23
CA ASN A 68 4.79 -2.61 -1.60
C ASN A 68 3.77 -1.75 -2.37
N PRO A 69 4.20 -0.75 -3.19
CA PRO A 69 3.28 0.21 -3.80
C PRO A 69 2.43 -0.43 -4.90
N GLU A 70 2.91 -1.55 -5.47
CA GLU A 70 2.28 -2.22 -6.62
C GLU A 70 0.89 -2.79 -6.32
N LEU A 71 0.57 -3.07 -5.04
CA LEU A 71 -0.73 -3.60 -4.65
C LEU A 71 -1.64 -2.57 -3.97
N SER A 72 -1.11 -1.42 -3.54
CA SER A 72 -1.89 -0.37 -2.88
C SER A 72 -2.80 0.36 -3.86
N GLY A 73 -2.29 0.75 -5.03
CA GLY A 73 -3.06 1.44 -6.06
C GLY A 73 -4.23 0.61 -6.61
N PRO A 74 -3.99 -0.64 -7.06
CA PRO A 74 -5.05 -1.49 -7.61
C PRO A 74 -6.17 -1.81 -6.60
N ILE A 75 -5.83 -2.02 -5.32
CA ILE A 75 -6.83 -2.32 -4.27
C ILE A 75 -7.69 -1.09 -3.95
N GLU A 76 -7.09 0.09 -3.83
CA GLU A 76 -7.82 1.34 -3.57
C GLU A 76 -8.77 1.68 -4.73
N ILE A 77 -8.31 1.52 -5.97
CA ILE A 77 -9.13 1.71 -7.17
C ILE A 77 -10.27 0.69 -7.22
N MET A 78 -10.02 -0.58 -6.92
CA MET A 78 -11.05 -1.62 -6.89
C MET A 78 -12.13 -1.32 -5.82
N ARG A 79 -11.70 -0.92 -4.62
CA ARG A 79 -12.60 -0.51 -3.53
C ARG A 79 -13.44 0.71 -3.94
N LEU A 80 -12.82 1.71 -4.56
CA LEU A 80 -13.52 2.89 -5.05
C LEU A 80 -14.56 2.49 -6.12
N TYR A 81 -14.14 1.71 -7.11
CA TYR A 81 -14.99 1.25 -8.20
C TYR A 81 -16.23 0.49 -7.71
N THR A 82 -16.06 -0.42 -6.75
CA THR A 82 -17.17 -1.17 -6.15
C THR A 82 -18.13 -0.28 -5.35
N SER A 83 -17.65 0.78 -4.70
CA SER A 83 -18.49 1.75 -3.98
C SER A 83 -19.23 2.77 -4.87
N LEU A 84 -18.82 2.95 -6.12
CA LEU A 84 -19.43 3.93 -7.02
C LEU A 84 -20.79 3.46 -7.56
N PRO A 85 -21.80 4.36 -7.63
CA PRO A 85 -23.02 4.13 -8.39
C PRO A 85 -22.75 3.84 -9.88
N PRO A 86 -23.62 3.10 -10.59
CA PRO A 86 -23.39 2.71 -11.98
C PRO A 86 -23.05 3.88 -12.91
N HIS A 87 -23.76 5.00 -12.78
CA HIS A 87 -23.54 6.17 -13.62
C HIS A 87 -22.16 6.83 -13.41
N LEU A 88 -21.55 6.70 -12.22
CA LEU A 88 -20.20 7.22 -11.97
C LEU A 88 -19.11 6.28 -12.46
N ARG A 89 -19.36 4.96 -12.48
CA ARG A 89 -18.43 3.98 -13.08
C ARG A 89 -18.28 4.23 -14.58
N VAL A 90 -19.38 4.47 -15.27
CA VAL A 90 -19.39 4.80 -16.70
C VAL A 90 -18.60 6.09 -16.97
N ARG A 91 -18.73 7.13 -16.12
CA ARG A 91 -17.94 8.36 -16.26
C ARG A 91 -16.46 8.13 -16.01
N MET A 92 -16.11 7.33 -15.00
CA MET A 92 -14.72 7.00 -14.71
C MET A 92 -14.07 6.23 -15.87
N GLN A 93 -14.79 5.28 -16.48
CA GLN A 93 -14.33 4.54 -17.65
C GLN A 93 -14.14 5.46 -18.86
N ALA A 94 -15.15 6.25 -19.22
CA ALA A 94 -15.06 7.18 -20.34
C ALA A 94 -13.93 8.21 -20.18
N TYR A 95 -13.69 8.67 -18.95
CA TYR A 95 -12.57 9.56 -18.65
C TYR A 95 -11.21 8.87 -18.82
N ALA A 96 -11.07 7.63 -18.33
CA ALA A 96 -9.84 6.86 -18.47
C ALA A 96 -9.54 6.53 -19.94
N GLU A 97 -10.55 6.15 -20.72
CA GLU A 97 -10.45 5.91 -22.16
C GLU A 97 -10.00 7.18 -22.90
N GLY A 98 -10.63 8.33 -22.62
CA GLY A 98 -10.23 9.60 -23.23
C GLY A 98 -8.79 10.04 -22.89
N LEU A 99 -8.27 9.68 -21.70
CA LEU A 99 -6.87 9.93 -21.34
C LEU A 99 -5.89 9.03 -22.12
N LEU A 100 -6.27 7.78 -22.39
CA LEU A 100 -5.47 6.85 -23.19
C LEU A 100 -5.42 7.30 -24.64
N GLU A 101 -6.57 7.66 -25.22
CA GLU A 101 -6.65 8.22 -26.58
C GLU A 101 -5.79 9.49 -26.73
N ALA A 102 -5.82 10.38 -25.73
CA ALA A 102 -4.98 11.58 -25.74
C ALA A 102 -3.47 11.28 -25.62
N GLN A 103 -3.09 10.20 -24.93
CA GLN A 103 -1.70 9.74 -24.90
C GLN A 103 -1.25 9.18 -26.24
N GLU A 104 -2.07 8.36 -26.89
CA GLU A 104 -1.79 7.77 -28.21
C GLU A 104 -1.68 8.87 -29.28
N ALA A 105 -2.60 9.84 -29.27
CA ALA A 105 -2.56 11.00 -30.17
C ALA A 105 -1.32 11.89 -30.00
N THR A 106 -0.72 11.92 -28.80
CA THR A 106 0.53 12.64 -28.53
C THR A 106 1.77 11.88 -29.04
N GLN A 107 1.68 10.54 -29.17
CA GLN A 107 2.77 9.69 -29.67
C GLN A 107 2.76 9.56 -31.20
N GLU A 108 1.64 9.85 -31.85
CA GLU A 108 1.43 9.69 -33.30
C GLU A 108 1.64 10.96 -34.14
N GLN A 109 2.38 11.98 -33.67
CA GLN A 109 2.83 13.04 -34.57
C GLN A 109 4.00 12.53 -35.45
N PRO A 110 3.78 12.21 -36.74
CA PRO A 110 4.89 11.97 -37.64
C PRO A 110 5.67 13.26 -37.79
N ALA A 111 6.99 13.16 -37.74
CA ALA A 111 7.88 14.18 -38.26
C ALA A 111 7.63 14.34 -39.78
N THR A 112 6.63 15.14 -40.16
CA THR A 112 6.46 15.60 -41.53
C THR A 112 7.28 16.88 -41.73
N THR A 113 8.48 16.66 -42.27
CA THR A 113 9.21 17.40 -43.32
C THR A 113 9.04 18.92 -43.46
N TYR A 114 10.17 19.65 -43.44
CA TYR A 114 10.43 20.84 -44.26
C TYR A 114 11.86 20.70 -44.82
N GLU A 115 11.96 20.41 -46.12
CA GLU A 115 12.60 21.22 -47.20
C GLU A 115 14.13 21.29 -47.17
#